data_AF-A0A223S077-F1
#
_entry.id   AF-A0A223S077-F1
#
_cell.length_a   1.000
_cell.length_b   1.000
_cell.length_c   1.000
_cell.angle_alpha   90.00
_cell.angle_beta   90.00
_cell.angle_gamma   90.00
#
_symmetry.space_group_name_H-M   'P 1'
#
loop_
_entity.id
_entity.type
_entity.pdbx_description
1 polymer ?
#
loop_
_entity_poly.entity_id
_entity_poly.type
_entity_poly.pdbx_seq_one_letter_code
_entity_poly.pdbx_strand_id
1 'polypeptide(L)'
;MSLPDYDDAYARARERAPFANGTEGYAWIGQWCGSCVHDREGRAMTGPGCPLILVSLMGRTPAEWLDGPRDEQGLCSLHDQYHCMYFRDEDDGGDPEPRPIPDPPGQEALLTREGLEGARMLTGCPQPAKEPQ
;
A
#
# COMPACT_ATOMS: atom_id res chain seq x y z
N MET A 1 3.91 -2.44 11.07
CA MET A 1 5.26 -3.02 10.88
C MET A 1 6.12 -1.94 10.25
N SER A 2 7.32 -1.70 10.79
CA SER A 2 8.27 -0.73 10.23
C SER A 2 9.17 -1.41 9.19
N LEU A 3 9.61 -0.65 8.18
CA LEU A 3 10.55 -1.13 7.18
C LEU A 3 11.88 -1.52 7.85
N PRO A 4 12.48 -2.69 7.52
CA PRO A 4 13.79 -3.07 8.05
C PRO A 4 14.90 -2.20 7.46
N ASP A 5 16.03 -2.10 8.15
CA ASP A 5 17.24 -1.52 7.57
C ASP A 5 17.89 -2.44 6.52
N TYR A 6 18.90 -1.92 5.82
CA TYR A 6 19.56 -2.63 4.73
C TYR A 6 20.29 -3.89 5.21
N ASP A 7 21.02 -3.81 6.32
CA ASP A 7 21.87 -4.92 6.78
C ASP A 7 20.99 -6.10 7.24
N ASP A 8 19.94 -5.80 7.99
CA ASP A 8 18.94 -6.79 8.42
C ASP A 8 18.19 -7.41 7.24
N ALA A 9 17.77 -6.59 6.26
CA ALA A 9 17.11 -7.07 5.07
C ALA A 9 18.03 -7.95 4.20
N TYR A 10 19.30 -7.56 4.05
CA TYR A 10 20.29 -8.30 3.27
C TYR A 10 20.60 -9.66 3.89
N ALA A 11 20.77 -9.71 5.22
CA ALA A 11 21.06 -10.93 5.96
C ALA A 11 19.92 -11.96 5.87
N ARG A 12 18.67 -11.50 5.84
CA ARG A 12 17.47 -12.35 5.75
C ARG A 12 17.06 -12.69 4.33
N ALA A 13 17.62 -12.01 3.33
CA ALA A 13 17.24 -12.20 1.94
C ALA A 13 17.61 -13.58 1.41
N ARG A 14 16.78 -14.09 0.49
CA ARG A 14 17.06 -15.32 -0.25
C ARG A 14 18.22 -15.06 -1.22
N GLU A 15 19.20 -15.95 -1.23
CA GLU A 15 20.42 -15.86 -2.06
C GLU A 15 20.17 -16.21 -3.53
N ARG A 16 19.23 -15.53 -4.16
CA ARG A 16 18.93 -15.62 -5.58
C ARG A 16 18.46 -14.28 -6.11
N ALA A 17 18.75 -14.01 -7.38
CA ALA A 17 18.19 -12.86 -8.07
C ALA A 17 16.66 -12.99 -8.14
N PRO A 18 15.90 -11.91 -7.88
CA PRO A 18 14.44 -11.95 -7.92
C PRO A 18 13.89 -12.12 -9.34
N PHE A 19 14.58 -11.58 -10.34
CA PHE A 19 14.16 -11.52 -11.74
C PHE A 19 15.19 -12.19 -12.65
N ALA A 20 14.73 -12.79 -13.75
CA ALA A 20 15.61 -13.45 -14.71
C ALA A 20 16.36 -12.45 -15.61
N ASN A 21 15.81 -11.24 -15.79
CA ASN A 21 16.39 -10.19 -16.62
C ASN A 21 15.96 -8.78 -16.18
N GLY A 22 16.56 -7.77 -16.80
CA GLY A 22 16.26 -6.37 -16.51
C GLY A 22 14.83 -5.96 -16.86
N THR A 23 14.22 -6.50 -17.91
CA THR A 23 12.85 -6.17 -18.32
C THR A 23 11.84 -6.56 -17.25
N GLU A 24 11.97 -7.77 -16.70
CA GLU A 24 11.17 -8.24 -15.57
C GLU A 24 11.34 -7.34 -14.34
N GLY A 25 12.59 -7.01 -14.01
CA GLY A 25 12.87 -6.10 -12.90
C GLY A 25 12.24 -4.73 -13.09
N TYR A 26 12.40 -4.11 -14.26
CA TYR A 26 11.82 -2.80 -14.54
C TYR A 26 10.29 -2.81 -14.54
N ALA A 27 9.66 -3.85 -15.10
CA ALA A 27 8.20 -3.98 -15.11
C ALA A 27 7.64 -4.07 -13.68
N TRP A 28 8.28 -4.85 -12.82
CA TRP A 28 7.89 -4.99 -11.42
C TRP A 28 8.16 -3.70 -10.61
N ILE A 29 9.36 -3.13 -10.74
CA ILE A 29 9.74 -1.88 -10.06
C ILE A 29 8.81 -0.74 -10.47
N GLY A 30 8.48 -0.64 -11.75
CA GLY A 30 7.57 0.40 -12.25
C GLY A 30 6.18 0.32 -11.63
N GLN A 31 5.66 -0.90 -11.45
CA GLN A 31 4.34 -1.13 -10.85
C GLN A 31 4.34 -0.86 -9.33
N TRP A 32 5.36 -1.33 -8.61
CA TRP A 32 5.34 -1.35 -7.14
C TRP A 32 6.20 -0.27 -6.50
N CYS A 33 7.43 -0.04 -6.99
CA CYS A 33 8.31 0.96 -6.41
C CYS A 33 8.09 2.36 -7.03
N GLY A 34 7.49 2.44 -8.21
CA GLY A 34 7.21 3.71 -8.91
C GLY A 34 6.28 4.66 -8.15
N SER A 35 5.35 4.13 -7.35
CA SER A 35 4.41 4.89 -6.53
C SER A 35 4.56 4.63 -5.02
N CYS A 36 5.55 3.84 -4.58
CA CYS A 36 5.69 3.52 -3.17
C CYS A 36 6.32 4.67 -2.38
N VAL A 37 5.71 5.04 -1.24
CA VAL A 37 6.20 6.10 -0.35
C VAL A 37 7.60 5.84 0.19
N HIS A 38 7.97 4.57 0.40
CA HIS A 38 9.27 4.20 0.96
C HIS A 38 10.44 4.40 0.00
N ASP A 39 10.17 4.50 -1.30
CA ASP A 39 11.20 4.71 -2.31
C ASP A 39 11.20 6.15 -2.86
N ARG A 40 10.24 6.98 -2.43
CA ARG A 40 10.01 8.34 -2.95
C ARG A 40 11.26 9.22 -2.94
N GLU A 41 11.96 9.27 -1.82
CA GLU A 41 13.18 10.09 -1.68
C GLU A 41 14.32 9.58 -2.56
N GLY A 42 14.44 8.26 -2.70
CA GLY A 42 15.38 7.61 -3.60
C GLY A 42 15.10 7.95 -5.06
N ARG A 43 13.82 7.88 -5.49
CA ARG A 43 13.40 8.27 -6.85
C ARG A 43 13.61 9.76 -7.13
N ALA A 44 13.41 10.62 -6.12
CA ALA A 44 13.61 12.06 -6.21
C ALA A 44 15.09 12.48 -6.07
N MET A 45 15.99 11.56 -5.75
CA MET A 45 17.42 11.84 -5.46
C MET A 45 17.61 12.83 -4.30
N THR A 46 16.69 12.87 -3.35
CA THR A 46 16.70 13.79 -2.20
C THR A 46 17.06 13.12 -0.87
N GLY A 47 17.09 11.79 -0.83
CA GLY A 47 17.34 11.01 0.37
C GLY A 47 17.56 9.53 0.07
N PRO A 48 17.64 8.68 1.09
CA PRO A 48 17.78 7.24 0.91
C PRO A 48 16.53 6.63 0.24
N GLY A 49 16.75 5.69 -0.68
CA GLY A 49 15.68 4.87 -1.26
C GLY A 49 15.27 3.72 -0.34
N CYS A 50 14.35 2.89 -0.81
CA CYS A 50 13.88 1.74 -0.04
C CYS A 50 15.01 0.68 0.12
N PRO A 51 15.38 0.25 1.34
CA PRO A 51 16.43 -0.76 1.53
C PRO A 51 16.10 -2.09 0.84
N LEU A 52 14.83 -2.46 0.73
CA LEU A 52 14.41 -3.69 0.06
C LEU A 52 14.68 -3.64 -1.45
N ILE A 53 14.53 -2.47 -2.10
CA ILE A 53 14.88 -2.36 -3.52
C ILE A 53 16.40 -2.46 -3.69
N LEU A 54 17.18 -1.86 -2.80
CA LEU A 54 18.64 -1.97 -2.84
C LEU A 54 19.11 -3.42 -2.70
N VAL A 55 18.52 -4.20 -1.78
CA VAL A 55 18.80 -5.64 -1.64
C VAL A 55 18.52 -6.39 -2.95
N SER A 56 17.43 -6.06 -3.65
CA SER A 56 17.09 -6.64 -4.96
C SER A 56 18.12 -6.34 -6.04
N LEU A 57 18.63 -5.10 -6.07
CA LEU A 57 19.66 -4.66 -7.00
C LEU A 57 21.02 -5.30 -6.71
N MET A 58 21.26 -5.72 -5.46
CA MET A 58 22.42 -6.51 -5.06
C MET A 58 22.28 -8.01 -5.37
N GLY A 59 21.25 -8.39 -6.14
CA GLY A 59 21.07 -9.77 -6.63
C GLY A 59 20.48 -10.73 -5.60
N ARG A 60 19.83 -10.22 -4.55
CA ARG A 60 19.15 -11.05 -3.53
C ARG A 60 17.65 -10.76 -3.51
N THR A 61 16.84 -11.77 -3.21
CA THR A 61 15.38 -11.57 -3.12
C THR A 61 15.00 -11.28 -1.67
N PRO A 62 14.44 -10.10 -1.34
CA PRO A 62 13.99 -9.80 0.02
C PRO A 62 13.04 -10.86 0.57
N ALA A 63 13.11 -11.10 1.89
CA ALA A 63 12.19 -12.00 2.58
C ALA A 63 10.77 -11.43 2.64
N GLU A 64 10.67 -10.12 2.52
CA GLU A 64 9.45 -9.31 2.54
C GLU A 64 8.63 -9.40 1.26
N TRP A 65 9.18 -10.04 0.22
CA TRP A 65 8.53 -10.22 -1.08
C TRP A 65 7.88 -11.61 -1.14
N LEU A 66 6.56 -11.62 -1.05
CA LEU A 66 5.75 -12.83 -1.20
C LEU A 66 5.58 -13.14 -2.68
N ASP A 67 5.55 -14.42 -3.05
CA ASP A 67 5.26 -14.79 -4.44
C ASP A 67 3.85 -14.32 -4.81
N GLY A 68 3.75 -13.62 -5.93
CA GLY A 68 2.46 -13.19 -6.45
C GLY A 68 1.71 -14.34 -7.15
N PRO A 69 0.51 -14.05 -7.70
CA PRO A 69 -0.32 -15.07 -8.33
C PRO A 69 0.40 -15.77 -9.48
N ARG A 70 0.05 -17.05 -9.69
CA ARG A 70 0.49 -17.88 -10.82
C ARG A 70 -0.75 -18.41 -11.52
N ASP A 71 -0.69 -18.50 -12.85
CA ASP A 71 -1.78 -19.10 -13.63
C ASP A 71 -1.76 -20.64 -13.55
N GLU A 72 -2.70 -21.29 -14.26
CA GLU A 72 -2.82 -22.76 -14.28
C GLU A 72 -1.56 -23.45 -14.83
N GLN A 73 -0.75 -22.72 -15.60
CA GLN A 73 0.51 -23.16 -16.20
C GLN A 73 1.72 -22.82 -15.33
N GLY A 74 1.50 -22.18 -14.17
CA GLY A 74 2.56 -21.75 -13.25
C GLY A 74 3.32 -20.51 -13.68
N LEU A 75 2.85 -19.79 -14.71
CA LEU A 75 3.44 -18.54 -15.18
C LEU A 75 2.99 -17.36 -14.34
N CYS A 76 3.81 -16.32 -14.31
CA CYS A 76 3.54 -15.08 -13.60
C CYS A 76 3.50 -13.89 -14.55
N SER A 77 2.61 -12.94 -14.24
CA SER A 77 2.68 -11.59 -14.81
C SER A 77 4.03 -10.95 -14.46
N LEU A 78 4.64 -10.23 -15.40
CA LEU A 78 5.88 -9.49 -15.17
C LEU A 78 5.74 -8.50 -14.01
N HIS A 79 4.54 -7.93 -13.85
CA HIS A 79 4.22 -6.94 -12.82
C HIS A 79 3.93 -7.57 -11.46
N ASP A 80 3.40 -8.80 -11.43
CA ASP A 80 2.92 -9.46 -10.20
C ASP A 80 3.75 -10.69 -9.82
N GLN A 81 5.04 -10.70 -10.17
CA GLN A 81 5.93 -11.79 -9.77
C GLN A 81 6.03 -11.91 -8.25
N TYR A 82 6.05 -10.76 -7.56
CA TYR A 82 6.08 -10.65 -6.11
C TYR A 82 5.14 -9.55 -5.60
N HIS A 83 4.65 -9.70 -4.37
CA HIS A 83 4.00 -8.63 -3.60
C HIS A 83 4.85 -8.27 -2.37
N CYS A 84 5.16 -6.99 -2.21
CA CYS A 84 5.93 -6.52 -1.06
C CYS A 84 5.00 -6.27 0.13
N MET A 85 5.29 -6.89 1.29
CA MET A 85 4.51 -6.71 2.51
C MET A 85 4.50 -5.26 3.04
N TYR A 86 5.49 -4.46 2.64
CA TYR A 86 5.64 -3.06 3.05
C TYR A 86 5.22 -2.07 1.96
N PHE A 87 4.67 -2.52 0.83
CA PHE A 87 4.19 -1.60 -0.19
C PHE A 87 3.10 -0.68 0.40
N ARG A 88 3.23 0.61 0.12
CA ARG A 88 2.27 1.66 0.47
C ARG A 88 2.26 2.67 -0.66
N ASP A 89 1.10 2.84 -1.28
CA ASP A 89 0.95 3.78 -2.37
C ASP A 89 1.04 5.22 -1.84
N GLU A 90 1.49 6.15 -2.69
CA GLU A 90 1.51 7.58 -2.35
C GLU A 90 0.10 8.15 -2.17
N ASP A 91 -0.89 7.59 -2.87
CA ASP A 91 -2.29 7.98 -2.80
C ASP A 91 -3.06 7.22 -1.69
N ASP A 92 -2.43 6.24 -1.02
CA ASP A 92 -3.02 5.51 0.13
C ASP A 92 -3.18 6.39 1.38
N GLY A 93 -2.86 7.69 1.28
CA GLY A 93 -3.37 8.78 2.12
C GLY A 93 -3.37 8.48 3.62
N GLY A 94 -2.39 9.01 4.34
CA GLY A 94 -2.44 9.10 5.80
C GLY A 94 -3.53 10.07 6.28
N ASP A 95 -4.81 9.68 6.20
CA ASP A 95 -5.89 10.34 6.95
C ASP A 95 -6.60 9.30 7.81
N PRO A 96 -6.42 9.33 9.14
CA PRO A 96 -7.02 8.32 10.02
C PRO A 96 -8.55 8.44 10.16
N GLU A 97 -9.21 9.46 9.59
CA GLU A 97 -10.67 9.57 9.63
C GLU A 97 -11.25 10.18 8.34
N PRO A 98 -12.27 9.55 7.71
CA PRO A 98 -13.01 10.18 6.63
C PRO A 98 -13.69 11.46 7.15
N ARG A 99 -13.26 12.62 6.66
CA ARG A 99 -13.90 13.90 6.97
C ARG A 99 -15.10 14.11 6.06
N PRO A 100 -16.26 14.49 6.59
CA PRO A 100 -17.42 14.80 5.76
C PRO A 100 -17.11 15.93 4.78
N ILE A 101 -17.45 15.74 3.50
CA ILE A 101 -17.37 16.79 2.47
C ILE A 101 -18.40 17.89 2.83
N PRO A 102 -18.05 19.18 2.76
CA PRO A 102 -19.01 20.27 2.93
C PRO A 102 -20.09 20.25 1.84
N ASP A 103 -21.34 20.53 2.20
CA ASP A 103 -22.44 20.57 1.24
C ASP A 103 -22.23 21.70 0.20
N PRO A 104 -22.35 21.42 -1.11
CA PRO A 104 -22.20 22.45 -2.14
C PRO A 104 -23.33 23.48 -2.07
N PRO A 105 -23.03 24.77 -2.30
CA PRO A 105 -24.02 25.84 -2.17
C PRO A 105 -25.15 25.67 -3.21
N GLY A 106 -26.40 25.75 -2.74
CA GLY A 106 -27.60 25.75 -3.60
C GLY A 106 -28.15 24.38 -3.99
N GLN A 107 -27.55 23.27 -3.54
CA GLN A 107 -28.11 21.93 -3.77
C GLN A 107 -29.02 21.44 -2.64
N GLU A 108 -29.00 22.09 -1.47
CA GLU A 108 -29.60 21.61 -0.21
C GLU A 108 -29.20 20.15 0.13
N ALA A 109 -29.41 19.73 1.37
CA ALA A 109 -29.15 18.34 1.73
C ALA A 109 -30.38 17.49 1.41
N LEU A 110 -30.20 16.30 0.83
CA LEU A 110 -31.30 15.35 0.63
C LEU A 110 -31.94 14.90 1.96
N LEU A 111 -31.17 14.94 3.05
CA LEU A 111 -31.59 14.65 4.42
C LEU A 111 -30.87 15.61 5.37
N THR A 112 -31.51 15.97 6.49
CA THR A 112 -30.87 16.76 7.55
C THR A 112 -29.71 15.98 8.16
N ARG A 113 -28.59 16.66 8.36
CA ARG A 113 -27.35 16.04 8.89
C ARG A 113 -27.40 15.78 10.40
N GLU A 114 -28.27 16.47 11.13
CA GLU A 114 -28.46 16.29 12.57
C GLU A 114 -28.78 14.82 12.92
N GLY A 115 -27.96 14.21 13.78
CA GLY A 115 -28.12 12.83 14.24
C GLY A 115 -27.48 11.75 13.35
N LEU A 116 -26.94 12.10 12.18
CA LEU A 116 -26.25 11.17 11.27
C LEU A 116 -24.71 11.32 11.29
N GLU A 117 -24.20 12.30 12.02
CA GLU A 117 -22.77 12.58 12.14
C GLU A 117 -22.07 11.45 12.90
N GLY A 118 -21.05 10.85 12.28
CA GLY A 118 -20.29 9.73 12.87
C GLY A 118 -20.88 8.34 12.64
N ALA A 119 -22.01 8.21 11.94
CA ALA A 119 -22.53 6.91 11.52
C ALA A 119 -21.65 6.30 10.41
N ARG A 120 -20.93 5.21 10.72
CA ARG A 120 -20.16 4.46 9.72
C ARG A 120 -21.11 3.60 8.89
N MET A 121 -21.02 3.68 7.56
CA MET A 121 -21.68 2.74 6.66
C MET A 121 -21.32 1.31 7.10
N LEU A 122 -22.34 0.48 7.37
CA LEU A 122 -22.27 -0.90 7.88
C LEU A 122 -22.16 -1.09 9.40
N THR A 123 -22.18 -0.03 10.21
CA THR A 123 -22.40 -0.17 11.66
C THR A 123 -23.89 -0.04 11.97
N GLY A 124 -24.45 -0.98 12.74
CA GLY A 124 -25.88 -1.04 13.04
C GLY A 124 -26.41 0.29 13.57
N CYS A 125 -27.56 0.73 13.03
CA CYS A 125 -28.21 1.97 13.41
C CYS A 125 -28.40 2.01 14.95
N PRO A 126 -27.85 3.00 15.67
CA PRO A 126 -28.04 3.09 17.10
C PRO A 126 -29.54 3.29 17.39
N GLN A 127 -30.13 2.37 18.15
CA GLN A 127 -31.54 2.47 18.52
C GLN A 127 -31.76 3.67 19.45
N PRO A 128 -32.87 4.41 19.30
CA PRO A 128 -33.17 5.52 20.19
C PRO A 128 -33.30 5.02 21.63
N ALA A 129 -32.71 5.78 22.56
CA ALA A 129 -32.77 5.51 23.99
C ALA A 129 -34.23 5.45 24.45
N LYS A 130 -34.58 4.42 25.23
CA LYS A 130 -35.88 4.31 25.89
C LYS A 130 -36.03 5.46 26.87
N GLU A 131 -37.08 6.26 26.72
CA GLU A 131 -37.48 7.26 27.70
C GLU A 131 -37.76 6.59 29.07
N PRO A 132 -37.29 7.17 30.18
CA PRO A 132 -37.67 6.72 31.51
C PRO A 132 -39.13 7.10 31.79
N GLN A 133 -39.87 6.16 32.39
CA GLN A 133 -41.26 6.31 32.83
C GLN A 133 -41.42 7.36 33.94
#